data_AF-A0A2J8W919-F1
#
_entry.id   AF-A0A2J8W919-F1
#
_cell.length_a   1.000
_cell.length_b   1.000
_cell.length_c   1.000
_cell.angle_alpha   90.00
_cell.angle_beta   90.00
_cell.angle_gamma   90.00
#
_symmetry.space_group_name_H-M   'P 1'
#
loop_
_entity.id
_entity.type
_entity.pdbx_description
1 polymer ?
#
loop_
_entity_poly.entity_id
_entity_poly.type
_entity_poly.pdbx_seq_one_letter_code
_entity_poly.pdbx_strand_id
1 'polypeptide(L)' 'KSEVRAKFKFSILNAKGEETKAMESQRAYRFVQGKDWGFKKFIRRDFLLDEANGLLPDDKLTLFCEILIKS' A
#
# COMPACT_ATOMS: atom_id res chain seq x y z
N LYS A 1 -7.09 -21.93 13.83
CA LYS A 1 -6.44 -20.59 13.82
C LYS A 1 -7.52 -19.57 13.51
N SER A 2 -7.54 -18.43 14.20
CA SER A 2 -8.47 -17.34 13.88
C SER A 2 -8.20 -16.83 12.46
N GLU A 3 -9.25 -16.53 11.70
CA GLU A 3 -9.17 -15.92 10.38
C GLU A 3 -9.86 -14.55 10.39
N VAL A 4 -9.30 -13.62 9.62
CA VAL A 4 -9.89 -12.29 9.41
C VAL A 4 -10.06 -12.10 7.91
N ARG A 5 -11.21 -11.57 7.49
CA ARG A 5 -11.41 -11.13 6.10
C ARG A 5 -11.22 -9.63 6.05
N ALA A 6 -10.34 -9.14 5.19
CA ALA A 6 -10.12 -7.70 5.08
C ALA A 6 -9.86 -7.27 3.63
N LYS A 7 -10.36 -6.08 3.27
CA LYS A 7 -9.84 -5.31 2.15
C LYS A 7 -8.67 -4.47 2.64
N PHE A 8 -7.75 -4.16 1.74
CA PHE A 8 -6.60 -3.31 2.02
C PHE A 8 -6.32 -2.37 0.85
N LYS A 9 -5.90 -1.14 1.15
CA LYS A 9 -5.36 -0.17 0.20
C LYS A 9 -3.95 0.20 0.63
N PHE A 10 -3.03 0.28 -0.33
CA PHE A 10 -1.70 0.85 -0.13
C PHE A 10 -1.55 2.11 -0.98
N SER A 11 -0.91 3.13 -0.44
CA SER A 11 -0.56 4.37 -1.15
C SER A 11 0.80 4.90 -0.68
N ILE A 12 1.36 5.84 -1.44
CA ILE A 12 2.58 6.58 -1.08
C ILE A 12 2.17 8.01 -0.73
N LEU A 13 2.64 8.52 0.41
CA LEU A 13 2.39 9.91 0.78
C LEU A 13 3.42 10.84 0.14
N ASN A 14 2.95 11.92 -0.48
CA ASN A 14 3.82 12.96 -1.00
C ASN A 14 4.31 13.90 0.12
N ALA A 15 5.10 14.94 -0.23
CA ALA A 15 5.61 15.92 0.73
C ALA A 15 4.53 16.68 1.53
N LYS A 16 3.28 16.70 1.03
CA LYS A 16 2.13 17.33 1.71
C LYS A 16 1.35 16.35 2.59
N GLY A 17 1.76 15.09 2.65
CA GLY A 17 1.03 14.04 3.35
C GLY A 17 -0.20 13.53 2.59
N GLU A 18 -0.36 13.88 1.32
CA GLU A 18 -1.49 13.44 0.49
C GLU A 18 -1.19 12.07 -0.12
N GLU A 19 -2.21 11.21 -0.21
CA GLU A 19 -2.09 9.90 -0.84
C GLU A 19 -1.88 10.00 -2.36
N THR A 20 -0.90 9.26 -2.86
CA THR A 20 -0.64 9.07 -4.28
C THR A 20 -0.40 7.59 -4.59
N LYS A 21 -0.46 7.21 -5.88
CA LYS A 21 -0.15 5.85 -6.36
C LYS A 21 -0.87 4.75 -5.58
N ALA A 22 -2.15 4.98 -5.29
CA ALA A 22 -2.95 4.05 -4.53
C ALA A 22 -3.27 2.76 -5.32
N MET A 23 -3.22 1.62 -4.64
CA MET A 23 -3.70 0.34 -5.15
C MET A 23 -4.55 -0.34 -4.07
N GLU A 24 -5.79 -0.71 -4.41
CA GLU A 24 -6.74 -1.34 -3.50
C GLU A 24 -7.00 -2.80 -3.89
N SER A 25 -7.16 -3.65 -2.89
CA SER A 25 -7.58 -5.03 -3.07
C SER A 25 -8.98 -5.07 -3.68
N GLN A 26 -9.17 -5.80 -4.77
CA GLN A 26 -10.47 -5.91 -5.45
C GLN A 26 -11.57 -6.49 -4.55
N ARG A 27 -11.20 -7.29 -3.55
CA ARG A 27 -12.12 -7.97 -2.62
C ARG A 27 -11.48 -8.14 -1.25
N ALA A 28 -12.27 -8.54 -0.27
CA ALA A 28 -11.73 -8.97 1.01
C ALA A 28 -10.99 -10.31 0.83
N TYR A 29 -9.76 -10.36 1.32
CA TYR A 29 -8.94 -11.58 1.34
C TYR A 29 -8.95 -12.21 2.72
N ARG A 30 -8.78 -13.54 2.77
CA ARG A 30 -8.70 -14.29 4.02
C ARG A 30 -7.26 -14.25 4.56
N PHE A 31 -7.08 -13.61 5.70
CA PHE A 31 -5.84 -13.55 6.46
C PHE A 31 -5.87 -14.62 7.55
N VAL A 32 -4.75 -15.35 7.66
CA VAL A 32 -4.47 -16.27 8.76
C VAL A 32 -3.04 -15.98 9.22
N GLN A 33 -2.71 -16.30 10.46
CA GLN A 33 -1.37 -16.07 11.00
C GLN A 33 -0.29 -16.69 10.08
N GLY A 34 0.67 -15.85 9.65
CA GLY A 34 1.78 -16.22 8.77
C GLY A 34 1.46 -16.13 7.27
N LYS A 35 0.25 -15.72 6.89
CA LYS A 35 -0.13 -15.48 5.49
C LYS A 35 -0.26 -13.99 5.22
N ASP A 36 0.36 -13.53 4.13
CA ASP A 36 0.26 -12.16 3.64
C ASP A 36 -0.64 -12.05 2.40
N TRP A 37 -0.98 -10.81 2.09
CA TRP A 37 -1.58 -10.38 0.83
C TRP A 37 -1.04 -9.00 0.49
N GLY A 38 -0.83 -8.74 -0.80
CA GLY A 38 -0.33 -7.46 -1.27
C GLY A 38 -0.16 -7.43 -2.79
N PHE A 39 0.53 -6.41 -3.28
CA PHE A 39 0.76 -6.23 -4.71
C PHE A 39 2.25 -6.41 -5.01
N LYS A 40 2.61 -7.58 -5.58
CA LYS A 40 4.01 -7.89 -5.94
C LYS A 40 4.63 -6.84 -6.88
N LYS A 41 3.80 -6.18 -7.69
CA LYS A 41 4.20 -5.09 -8.61
C LYS A 41 3.44 -3.80 -8.25
N PHE A 42 3.58 -3.34 -7.01
CA PHE A 42 2.90 -2.14 -6.51
C PHE A 42 3.31 -0.87 -7.29
N ILE A 43 4.62 -0.64 -7.43
CA ILE A 43 5.17 0.49 -8.18
C ILE A 43 6.45 0.05 -8.91
N ARG A 44 6.72 0.62 -10.09
CA ARG A 44 7.99 0.41 -10.77
C ARG A 44 9.08 1.21 -10.06
N ARG A 45 10.27 0.62 -9.95
CA ARG A 45 11.41 1.23 -9.24
C ARG A 45 11.94 2.49 -9.94
N ASP A 46 12.01 2.49 -11.26
CA ASP A 46 12.43 3.66 -12.02
C ASP A 46 11.49 4.85 -11.83
N PHE A 47 10.18 4.60 -11.87
CA PHE A 47 9.17 5.61 -11.57
C PHE A 47 9.29 6.14 -10.13
N LEU A 48 9.53 5.24 -9.16
CA LEU A 48 9.69 5.63 -7.75
C LEU A 48 10.91 6.52 -7.50
N LEU A 49 12.04 6.20 -8.15
CA LEU A 49 13.33 6.88 -7.94
C LEU A 49 13.49 8.15 -8.77
N ASP A 50 12.62 8.39 -9.75
CA ASP A 50 12.64 9.61 -10.53
C ASP A 50 12.11 10.79 -9.68
N GLU A 51 13.03 11.71 -9.35
CA GLU A 51 12.79 12.89 -8.52
C GLU A 51 11.63 13.75 -9.04
N ALA A 52 11.39 13.76 -10.37
CA ALA A 52 10.28 14.50 -10.96
C ALA A 52 8.90 14.00 -10.49
N ASN A 53 8.81 12.77 -9.97
CA ASN A 53 7.57 12.21 -9.45
C ASN A 53 7.31 12.58 -7.98
N GLY A 54 8.29 13.12 -7.26
CA GLY A 54 8.11 13.65 -5.90
C GLY A 54 7.65 12.61 -4.85
N LEU A 55 7.98 11.32 -5.05
CA LEU A 55 7.53 10.21 -4.19
C LEU A 55 8.48 9.89 -3.03
N LEU A 56 9.67 10.52 -3.01
CA LEU A 56 10.71 10.33 -1.99
C LEU A 56 11.14 11.68 -1.40
N PRO A 57 10.23 12.47 -0.80
CA PRO A 57 10.62 13.72 -0.15
C PRO A 57 11.64 13.44 0.96
N ASP A 58 12.73 14.21 0.98
CA ASP A 58 13.87 14.02 1.89
C ASP A 58 14.46 12.60 1.87
N ASP A 59 14.47 11.96 0.69
CA ASP A 59 14.91 10.57 0.48
C ASP A 59 14.15 9.54 1.35
N LYS A 60 12.89 9.83 1.68
CA LYS A 60 12.03 8.97 2.50
C LYS A 60 10.85 8.42 1.70
N LEU A 61 10.72 7.10 1.69
CA LEU A 61 9.50 6.43 1.24
C LEU A 61 8.50 6.34 2.39
N THR A 62 7.38 7.06 2.27
CA THR A 62 6.27 6.97 3.23
C THR A 62 5.14 6.12 2.64
N LEU A 63 4.95 4.91 3.19
CA LEU A 63 3.83 4.03 2.83
C LEU A 63 2.65 4.27 3.77
N PHE A 64 1.46 4.42 3.19
CA PHE A 64 0.20 4.49 3.92
C PHE A 64 -0.65 3.27 3.60
N CYS A 65 -1.30 2.72 4.62
CA CYS A 65 -2.11 1.53 4.49
C CYS A 65 -3.44 1.70 5.22
N GLU A 66 -4.54 1.48 4.49
CA GLU A 66 -5.88 1.40 5.07
C GLU A 66 -6.38 -0.03 4.99
N ILE A 67 -6.93 -0.52 6.11
CA ILE A 67 -7.47 -1.87 6.24
C ILE A 67 -8.95 -1.77 6.62
N LEU A 68 -9.81 -2.37 5.79
CA LEU A 68 -11.23 -2.54 6.11
C LEU A 68 -11.50 -3.99 6.46
N ILE A 69 -11.67 -4.25 7.76
CA ILE A 69 -12.02 -5.57 8.28
C ILE A 69 -13.51 -5.84 8.00
N LYS A 70 -13.80 -7.03 7.45
CA LYS A 70 -15.15 -7.56 7.31
C LYS A 70 -15.46 -8.42 8.52
N SER A 71 -16.41 -7.96 9.33
CA SER A 71 -17.10 -8.73 10.37
C SER A 71 -17.91 -9.87 9.79
#